data_AF-A0AAU6WY83-F1
#
_entry.id   AF-A0AAU6WY83-F1
#
_cell.length_a   1.000
_cell.length_b   1.000
_cell.length_c   1.000
_cell.angle_alpha   90.00
_cell.angle_beta   90.00
_cell.angle_gamma   90.00
#
_symmetry.space_group_name_H-M   'P 1'
#
loop_
_entity.id
_entity.type
_entity.pdbx_description
1 polymer ?
#
loop_
_entity_poly.entity_id
_entity_poly.type
_entity_poly.pdbx_seq_one_letter_code
_entity_poly.pdbx_strand_id
1 'polypeptide(L)'
;MKNLKYLFILSCMMFVFASCKKDNYDAPDASIHGALTDGDTGGPLELSQAGSNSNVRMIVNNPAKYPTPGNFDLAVKGDGTFSNSTVFPESYKVVPLAQSGPWQYLGGDSTRVTLASGQDVRVDFKVYPFFRITAPSVADSTVTFTVTKATATPASNGLTTANNLLLLINNSVIVNESVSSNRVGSYYQNQFQFTVTNAILGNPYTPAAGTDASTGKTFSFNFSKTHLPKGEYYLRVAVLGSGSNGKYNYSPVVKFTIR
;
A
#
# COMPACT_ATOMS: atom_id res chain seq x y z
N MET A 1 68.10 -17.93 -30.05
CA MET A 1 67.14 -16.85 -29.71
C MET A 1 65.66 -17.12 -30.07
N LYS A 2 65.33 -18.04 -31.01
CA LYS A 2 63.92 -18.32 -31.35
C LYS A 2 63.12 -18.96 -30.20
N ASN A 3 63.75 -19.83 -29.42
CA ASN A 3 63.07 -20.59 -28.34
C ASN A 3 62.70 -19.75 -27.11
N LEU A 4 63.42 -18.64 -26.85
CA LEU A 4 63.15 -17.76 -25.71
C LEU A 4 61.91 -16.88 -25.93
N LYS A 5 61.61 -16.54 -27.18
CA LYS A 5 60.40 -15.79 -27.56
C LYS A 5 59.14 -16.61 -27.31
N TYR A 6 59.16 -17.91 -27.63
CA TYR A 6 58.05 -18.81 -27.34
C TYR A 6 57.82 -19.01 -25.84
N LEU A 7 58.90 -19.06 -25.03
CA LEU A 7 58.79 -19.17 -23.58
C LEU A 7 58.17 -17.92 -22.95
N PHE A 8 58.51 -16.73 -23.47
CA PHE A 8 57.93 -15.46 -23.02
C PHE A 8 56.43 -15.34 -23.40
N ILE A 9 56.07 -15.77 -24.61
CA ILE A 9 54.67 -15.81 -25.07
C ILE A 9 53.84 -16.81 -24.26
N LEU A 10 54.39 -17.99 -23.95
CA LEU A 10 53.73 -19.00 -23.11
C LEU A 10 53.55 -18.52 -21.66
N SER A 11 54.55 -17.81 -21.12
CA SER A 11 54.46 -17.15 -19.81
C SER A 11 53.37 -16.08 -19.79
N CYS A 12 53.27 -15.24 -20.82
CA CYS A 12 52.22 -14.22 -20.92
C CYS A 12 50.82 -14.85 -21.08
N MET A 13 50.68 -15.97 -21.79
CA MET A 13 49.39 -16.69 -21.91
C MET A 13 48.90 -17.30 -20.59
N MET A 14 49.80 -17.74 -19.69
CA MET A 14 49.42 -18.26 -18.37
C MET A 14 48.81 -17.19 -17.44
N PHE A 15 49.14 -15.90 -17.63
CA PHE A 15 48.53 -14.81 -16.87
C PHE A 15 47.12 -14.43 -17.35
N VAL A 16 46.74 -14.80 -18.58
CA VAL A 16 45.40 -14.49 -19.13
C VAL A 16 44.30 -15.34 -18.47
N PHE A 17 44.63 -16.53 -17.97
CA PHE A 17 43.70 -17.40 -17.25
C PHE A 17 43.62 -17.13 -15.73
N ALA A 18 44.48 -16.27 -15.18
CA ALA A 18 44.50 -15.95 -13.74
C ALA A 18 43.44 -14.90 -13.33
N SER A 19 42.66 -14.37 -14.27
CA SER A 19 41.72 -13.26 -14.03
C SER A 19 40.24 -13.66 -13.89
N CYS A 20 39.90 -14.95 -13.83
CA CYS A 20 38.56 -15.35 -13.39
C CYS A 20 38.53 -15.57 -11.89
N LYS A 21 38.54 -14.48 -11.10
CA LYS A 21 37.94 -14.55 -9.77
C LYS A 21 36.47 -14.93 -10.00
N LYS A 22 36.08 -16.10 -9.52
CA LYS A 22 34.69 -16.55 -9.53
C LYS A 22 33.89 -15.56 -8.66
N ASP A 23 33.11 -14.70 -9.29
CA ASP A 23 32.20 -13.74 -8.63
C ASP A 23 30.99 -14.48 -8.07
N ASN A 24 31.25 -15.40 -7.13
CA ASN A 24 30.23 -16.19 -6.46
C ASN A 24 30.01 -15.57 -5.08
N TYR A 25 29.24 -14.48 -5.03
CA TYR A 25 28.48 -14.23 -3.82
C TYR A 25 27.47 -15.38 -3.65
N ASP A 26 27.34 -15.87 -2.43
CA ASP A 26 26.28 -16.83 -2.11
C ASP A 26 24.93 -16.19 -2.44
N ALA A 27 24.01 -17.01 -2.95
CA ALA A 27 22.66 -16.55 -3.25
C ALA A 27 22.00 -16.01 -1.97
N PRO A 28 21.16 -14.97 -2.07
CA PRO A 28 20.44 -14.46 -0.92
C PRO A 28 19.50 -15.55 -0.38
N ASP A 29 19.67 -15.89 0.90
CA ASP A 29 18.97 -16.99 1.56
C ASP A 29 18.33 -16.58 2.90
N ALA A 30 18.40 -15.30 3.27
CA ALA A 30 17.72 -14.76 4.43
C ALA A 30 16.33 -14.23 4.07
N SER A 31 15.46 -14.15 5.09
CA SER A 31 14.08 -13.70 5.00
C SER A 31 13.79 -12.58 5.99
N ILE A 32 12.90 -11.68 5.61
CA ILE A 32 12.35 -10.65 6.50
C ILE A 32 10.85 -10.52 6.26
N HIS A 33 10.09 -10.38 7.34
CA HIS A 33 8.65 -10.16 7.26
C HIS A 33 8.17 -9.26 8.39
N GLY A 34 6.93 -8.79 8.29
CA GLY A 34 6.37 -7.92 9.30
C GLY A 34 5.02 -7.34 8.92
N ALA A 35 4.50 -6.48 9.79
CA ALA A 35 3.30 -5.72 9.54
C ALA A 35 3.46 -4.24 9.92
N LEU A 36 2.84 -3.39 9.11
CA LEU A 36 2.44 -2.06 9.53
C LEU A 36 1.08 -2.18 10.22
N THR A 37 1.01 -1.78 11.48
CA THR A 37 -0.25 -1.76 12.25
C THR A 37 -0.64 -0.35 12.58
N ASP A 38 -1.93 -0.15 12.77
CA ASP A 38 -2.48 1.11 13.24
C ASP A 38 -1.98 1.44 14.66
N GLY A 39 -1.35 2.58 14.83
CA GLY A 39 -0.76 3.02 16.10
C GLY A 39 -1.79 3.37 17.19
N ASP A 40 -3.02 3.75 16.83
CA ASP A 40 -4.07 4.07 17.79
C ASP A 40 -4.91 2.84 18.15
N THR A 41 -5.23 1.99 17.16
CA THR A 41 -6.15 0.85 17.35
C THR A 41 -5.44 -0.49 17.54
N GLY A 42 -4.18 -0.60 17.12
CA GLY A 42 -3.43 -1.86 17.05
C GLY A 42 -3.88 -2.80 15.93
N GLY A 43 -4.91 -2.43 15.16
CA GLY A 43 -5.47 -3.26 14.09
C GLY A 43 -4.67 -3.25 12.79
N PRO A 44 -5.06 -4.08 11.81
CA PRO A 44 -4.49 -4.05 10.46
C PRO A 44 -4.83 -2.74 9.75
N LEU A 45 -4.10 -2.48 8.66
CA LEU A 45 -4.38 -1.33 7.80
C LEU A 45 -5.31 -1.73 6.66
N GLU A 46 -6.16 -0.79 6.26
CA GLU A 46 -7.00 -0.91 5.06
C GLU A 46 -6.38 -0.11 3.93
N LEU A 47 -5.52 -0.75 3.15
CA LEU A 47 -4.79 -0.14 2.02
C LEU A 47 -5.34 -0.62 0.67
N SER A 48 -4.85 -0.01 -0.41
CA SER A 48 -5.20 -0.44 -1.76
C SER A 48 -4.77 -1.91 -2.00
N GLN A 49 -5.54 -2.62 -2.82
CA GLN A 49 -5.40 -4.05 -3.10
C GLN A 49 -5.19 -4.26 -4.61
N ALA A 50 -4.50 -5.28 -5.11
CA ALA A 50 -3.69 -6.25 -4.39
C ALA A 50 -2.33 -5.69 -3.91
N GLY A 51 -2.00 -4.44 -4.27
CA GLY A 51 -0.82 -3.72 -3.80
C GLY A 51 -1.20 -2.34 -3.27
N SER A 52 -0.65 -1.97 -2.11
CA SER A 52 -0.96 -0.69 -1.47
C SER A 52 -0.21 0.51 -2.08
N ASN A 53 0.77 0.25 -2.95
CA ASN A 53 1.82 1.20 -3.35
C ASN A 53 2.60 1.81 -2.17
N SER A 54 2.45 1.26 -0.97
CA SER A 54 3.21 1.59 0.23
C SER A 54 4.42 0.66 0.35
N ASN A 55 5.48 1.14 0.97
CA ASN A 55 6.74 0.43 1.06
C ASN A 55 7.37 0.55 2.46
N VAL A 56 8.07 -0.51 2.86
CA VAL A 56 9.06 -0.48 3.95
C VAL A 56 10.44 -0.49 3.32
N ARG A 57 11.26 0.52 3.60
CA ARG A 57 12.59 0.67 3.05
C ARG A 57 13.62 -0.02 3.93
N MET A 58 14.49 -0.79 3.29
CA MET A 58 15.70 -1.38 3.84
C MET A 58 16.92 -0.70 3.22
N ILE A 59 17.91 -0.39 4.06
CA ILE A 59 19.19 0.18 3.66
C ILE A 59 20.28 -0.63 4.37
N VAL A 60 21.27 -1.12 3.62
CA VAL A 60 22.40 -1.83 4.21
C VAL A 60 23.13 -0.91 5.20
N ASN A 61 23.31 -1.40 6.43
CA ASN A 61 23.93 -0.68 7.54
C ASN A 61 25.37 -1.17 7.76
N ASN A 62 26.19 -1.08 6.72
CA ASN A 62 27.61 -1.45 6.77
C ASN A 62 28.45 -0.48 5.90
N PRO A 63 28.77 0.71 6.41
CA PRO A 63 29.43 1.77 5.63
C PRO A 63 30.87 1.43 5.22
N ALA A 64 31.54 0.52 5.94
CA ALA A 64 32.90 0.09 5.59
C ALA A 64 32.91 -0.78 4.32
N LYS A 65 31.89 -1.63 4.16
CA LYS A 65 31.74 -2.51 2.98
C LYS A 65 30.96 -1.83 1.86
N TYR A 66 29.98 -1.00 2.21
CA TYR A 66 29.08 -0.29 1.29
C TYR A 66 29.03 1.20 1.65
N PRO A 67 29.98 2.02 1.17
CA PRO A 67 30.00 3.46 1.48
C PRO A 67 28.79 4.22 0.93
N THR A 68 28.18 3.70 -0.14
CA THR A 68 26.94 4.22 -0.75
C THR A 68 25.94 3.08 -0.92
N PRO A 69 25.28 2.62 0.14
CA PRO A 69 24.38 1.48 0.05
C PRO A 69 23.14 1.83 -0.79
N GLY A 70 22.71 0.90 -1.63
CA GLY A 70 21.45 1.02 -2.36
C GLY A 70 20.24 0.91 -1.42
N ASN A 71 19.11 1.46 -1.86
CA ASN A 71 17.83 1.30 -1.19
C ASN A 71 17.12 0.05 -1.73
N PHE A 72 16.49 -0.70 -0.83
CA PHE A 72 15.63 -1.83 -1.19
C PHE A 72 14.26 -1.65 -0.55
N ASP A 73 13.21 -1.66 -1.35
CA ASP A 73 11.85 -1.41 -0.87
C ASP A 73 11.03 -2.71 -0.85
N LEU A 74 10.46 -3.02 0.31
CA LEU A 74 9.51 -4.11 0.50
C LEU A 74 8.10 -3.59 0.26
N ALA A 75 7.42 -4.12 -0.74
CA ALA A 75 6.03 -3.78 -1.02
C ALA A 75 5.12 -4.22 0.12
N VAL A 76 4.27 -3.30 0.58
CA VAL A 76 3.26 -3.56 1.61
C VAL A 76 1.96 -4.00 0.95
N LYS A 77 1.35 -5.06 1.46
CA LYS A 77 0.07 -5.60 0.99
C LYS A 77 -1.11 -4.76 1.50
N GLY A 78 -2.30 -5.07 0.99
CA GLY A 78 -3.54 -4.36 1.34
C GLY A 78 -3.89 -4.37 2.83
N ASP A 79 -3.40 -5.37 3.58
CA ASP A 79 -3.61 -5.55 5.02
C ASP A 79 -2.49 -4.93 5.90
N GLY A 80 -1.48 -4.33 5.28
CA GLY A 80 -0.32 -3.77 5.97
C GLY A 80 0.86 -4.75 6.14
N THR A 81 0.73 -6.01 5.75
CA THR A 81 1.84 -6.97 5.84
C THR A 81 2.87 -6.80 4.72
N PHE A 82 4.12 -7.17 4.99
CA PHE A 82 5.21 -7.20 4.01
C PHE A 82 6.12 -8.39 4.28
N SER A 83 6.76 -8.90 3.23
CA SER A 83 7.65 -10.06 3.33
C SER A 83 8.57 -10.15 2.12
N ASN A 84 9.80 -10.62 2.33
CA ASN A 84 10.71 -11.05 1.27
C ASN A 84 11.59 -12.20 1.78
N SER A 85 11.68 -13.28 1.01
CA SER A 85 12.42 -14.49 1.36
C SER A 85 13.75 -14.66 0.62
N THR A 86 14.19 -13.63 -0.09
CA THR A 86 15.43 -13.60 -0.87
C THR A 86 16.19 -12.33 -0.55
N VAL A 87 16.71 -12.24 0.68
CA VAL A 87 17.50 -11.11 1.18
C VAL A 87 18.93 -11.58 1.46
N PHE A 88 19.91 -10.73 1.15
CA PHE A 88 21.31 -11.03 1.46
C PHE A 88 21.56 -10.98 2.98
N PRO A 89 22.38 -11.88 3.54
CA PRO A 89 22.82 -11.78 4.92
C PRO A 89 23.67 -10.52 5.16
N GLU A 90 23.14 -9.55 5.91
CA GLU A 90 23.83 -8.30 6.26
C GLU A 90 23.07 -7.60 7.42
N SER A 91 23.65 -6.54 7.96
CA SER A 91 22.92 -5.62 8.84
C SER A 91 22.16 -4.57 8.02
N TYR A 92 20.92 -4.28 8.38
CA TYR A 92 20.04 -3.33 7.71
C TYR A 92 19.45 -2.29 8.67
N LYS A 93 19.20 -1.10 8.16
CA LYS A 93 18.25 -0.13 8.69
C LYS A 93 16.93 -0.31 7.97
N VAL A 94 15.84 -0.49 8.71
CA VAL A 94 14.50 -0.75 8.19
C VAL A 94 13.55 0.34 8.67
N VAL A 95 12.78 0.95 7.77
CA VAL A 95 11.88 2.06 8.11
C VAL A 95 10.65 2.09 7.20
N PRO A 96 9.44 2.34 7.72
CA PRO A 96 8.30 2.66 6.88
C PRO A 96 8.57 3.92 6.05
N LEU A 97 8.44 3.84 4.73
CA LEU A 97 8.69 4.97 3.84
C LEU A 97 7.55 6.01 3.93
N ALA A 98 7.80 7.12 4.64
CA ALA A 98 6.81 8.11 5.11
C ALA A 98 5.86 8.72 4.04
N GLN A 99 6.22 8.66 2.76
CA GLN A 99 5.41 9.21 1.65
C GLN A 99 4.79 8.14 0.74
N SER A 100 5.04 6.86 1.02
CA SER A 100 4.57 5.77 0.15
C SER A 100 3.13 5.36 0.40
N GLY A 101 2.61 5.59 1.62
CA GLY A 101 1.28 5.14 2.02
C GLY A 101 0.39 6.23 2.63
N PRO A 102 -0.89 5.92 2.84
CA PRO A 102 -1.89 6.81 3.43
C PRO A 102 -1.78 6.85 4.97
N TRP A 103 -0.56 6.97 5.49
CA TRP A 103 -0.24 6.95 6.91
C TRP A 103 1.01 7.78 7.19
N GLN A 104 1.26 8.05 8.46
CA GLN A 104 2.52 8.61 8.94
C GLN A 104 3.25 7.63 9.83
N TYR A 105 4.57 7.68 9.76
CA TYR A 105 5.43 7.01 10.73
C TYR A 105 5.94 8.04 11.74
N LEU A 106 5.51 7.89 12.99
CA LEU A 106 5.91 8.77 14.10
C LEU A 106 7.02 8.16 14.97
N GLY A 107 7.44 6.92 14.67
CA GLY A 107 8.44 6.18 15.46
C GLY A 107 9.88 6.73 15.36
N GLY A 108 10.12 7.79 14.59
CA GLY A 108 11.43 8.43 14.46
C GLY A 108 12.32 7.78 13.40
N ASP A 109 13.53 7.38 13.79
CA ASP A 109 14.52 6.75 12.89
C ASP A 109 14.17 5.26 12.60
N SER A 110 14.95 4.68 11.69
CA SER A 110 14.98 3.27 11.33
C SER A 110 15.28 2.31 12.49
N THR A 111 14.71 1.11 12.41
CA THR A 111 15.07 -0.04 13.24
C THR A 111 16.26 -0.76 12.62
N ARG A 112 17.25 -1.14 13.43
CA ARG A 112 18.37 -1.96 12.97
C ARG A 112 18.04 -3.45 13.11
N VAL A 113 18.29 -4.21 12.05
CA VAL A 113 18.14 -5.66 12.03
C VAL A 113 19.40 -6.30 11.45
N THR A 114 19.77 -7.48 11.94
CA THR A 114 20.87 -8.28 11.37
C THR A 114 20.29 -9.58 10.85
N LEU A 115 20.54 -9.87 9.57
CA LEU A 115 20.14 -11.10 8.90
C LEU A 115 21.38 -11.97 8.70
N ALA A 116 21.39 -13.17 9.30
CA ALA A 116 22.35 -14.22 8.97
C ALA A 116 21.82 -15.14 7.86
N SER A 117 22.71 -15.94 7.28
CA SER A 117 22.35 -16.95 6.27
C SER A 117 21.27 -17.90 6.82
N GLY A 118 20.23 -18.13 6.02
CA GLY A 118 19.07 -18.96 6.37
C GLY A 118 18.13 -18.39 7.45
N GLN A 119 18.35 -17.17 7.94
CA GLN A 119 17.55 -16.58 9.02
C GLN A 119 16.27 -15.93 8.49
N ASP A 120 15.17 -16.06 9.23
CA ASP A 120 13.94 -15.26 9.05
C ASP A 120 13.77 -14.29 10.23
N VAL A 121 13.57 -13.00 9.93
CA VAL A 121 13.39 -11.95 10.95
C VAL A 121 12.05 -11.27 10.79
N ARG A 122 11.34 -11.14 11.92
CA ARG A 122 10.14 -10.33 12.03
C ARG A 122 10.48 -8.91 12.49
N VAL A 123 9.96 -7.89 11.80
CA VAL A 123 10.00 -6.48 12.23
C VAL A 123 8.63 -5.82 12.03
N ASP A 124 8.03 -5.32 13.10
CA ASP A 124 6.72 -4.68 13.06
C ASP A 124 6.85 -3.18 13.33
N PHE A 125 5.99 -2.38 12.67
CA PHE A 125 5.95 -0.94 12.86
C PHE A 125 4.54 -0.45 13.14
N LYS A 126 4.44 0.52 14.05
CA LYS A 126 3.21 1.29 14.25
C LYS A 126 3.23 2.51 13.34
N VAL A 127 2.17 2.65 12.54
CA VAL A 127 1.93 3.82 11.68
C VAL A 127 0.56 4.39 11.98
N TYR A 128 0.34 5.64 11.59
CA TYR A 128 -0.88 6.38 11.90
C TYR A 128 -1.59 6.72 10.59
N PRO A 129 -2.62 5.94 10.19
CA PRO A 129 -3.43 6.24 9.02
C PRO A 129 -4.03 7.63 9.09
N PHE A 130 -4.09 8.37 7.98
CA PHE A 130 -4.66 9.72 8.01
C PHE A 130 -6.16 9.70 8.36
N PHE A 131 -6.87 8.71 7.83
CA PHE A 131 -8.27 8.44 8.13
C PHE A 131 -8.51 6.95 8.36
N ARG A 132 -9.54 6.66 9.15
CA ARG A 132 -10.13 5.34 9.35
C ARG A 132 -11.57 5.38 8.89
N ILE A 133 -12.00 4.32 8.23
CA ILE A 133 -13.37 4.22 7.72
C ILE A 133 -13.95 2.91 8.23
N THR A 134 -15.11 2.97 8.90
CA THR A 134 -15.79 1.75 9.35
C THR A 134 -16.21 0.90 8.15
N ALA A 135 -16.44 -0.39 8.38
CA ALA A 135 -17.10 -1.22 7.37
C ALA A 135 -18.44 -0.56 6.97
N PRO A 136 -18.65 -0.26 5.67
CA PRO A 136 -19.88 0.37 5.23
C PRO A 136 -21.07 -0.59 5.35
N SER A 137 -22.20 -0.11 5.87
CA SER A 137 -23.47 -0.80 5.79
C SER A 137 -24.18 -0.43 4.49
N VAL A 138 -24.92 -1.39 3.90
CA VAL A 138 -25.65 -1.19 2.65
C VAL A 138 -27.11 -1.61 2.84
N ALA A 139 -28.05 -0.69 2.64
CA ALA A 139 -29.49 -0.94 2.66
C ALA A 139 -30.16 -0.18 1.52
N ASP A 140 -30.85 -0.87 0.61
CA ASP A 140 -31.60 -0.26 -0.50
C ASP A 140 -30.81 0.80 -1.32
N SER A 141 -29.53 0.51 -1.64
CA SER A 141 -28.57 1.43 -2.30
C SER A 141 -28.12 2.65 -1.49
N THR A 142 -28.51 2.72 -0.22
CA THR A 142 -27.99 3.67 0.77
C THR A 142 -26.79 3.04 1.48
N VAL A 143 -25.69 3.77 1.52
CA VAL A 143 -24.43 3.35 2.14
C VAL A 143 -24.16 4.24 3.34
N THR A 144 -23.93 3.65 4.51
CA THR A 144 -23.59 4.40 5.73
C THR A 144 -22.27 3.92 6.31
N PHE A 145 -21.41 4.85 6.70
CA PHE A 145 -20.11 4.59 7.35
C PHE A 145 -19.69 5.81 8.18
N THR A 146 -18.70 5.64 9.04
CA THR A 146 -18.07 6.73 9.78
C THR A 146 -16.63 6.89 9.31
N VAL A 147 -16.22 8.15 9.09
CA VAL A 147 -14.82 8.50 8.82
C VAL A 147 -14.24 9.15 10.08
N THR A 148 -13.15 8.62 10.60
CA THR A 148 -12.45 9.20 11.76
C THR A 148 -11.05 9.62 11.33
N LYS A 149 -10.66 10.85 11.65
CA LYS A 149 -9.29 11.35 11.43
C LYS A 149 -8.38 10.85 12.56
N ALA A 150 -7.14 10.46 12.25
CA ALA A 150 -6.17 10.15 13.30
C ALA A 150 -5.77 11.39 14.10
N THR A 151 -5.67 11.21 15.42
CA THR A 151 -5.39 12.29 16.38
C THR A 151 -3.91 12.60 16.51
N ALA A 152 -3.04 11.61 16.31
CA ALA A 152 -1.59 11.74 16.49
C ALA A 152 -0.87 12.43 15.31
N THR A 153 -1.57 12.71 14.21
CA THR A 153 -0.95 13.18 12.96
C THR A 153 -0.83 14.71 12.91
N PRO A 154 0.39 15.29 12.77
CA PRO A 154 0.58 16.73 12.56
C PRO A 154 0.19 17.24 11.16
N ALA A 155 -0.09 16.37 10.20
CA ALA A 155 -0.53 16.79 8.86
C ALA A 155 -1.93 17.40 8.89
N SER A 156 -2.14 18.43 8.06
CA SER A 156 -3.40 19.17 7.99
C SER A 156 -4.60 18.26 7.71
N ASN A 157 -4.45 17.23 6.86
CA ASN A 157 -5.40 16.14 6.61
C ASN A 157 -6.86 16.59 6.63
N GLY A 158 -7.10 17.71 5.97
CA GLY A 158 -8.43 18.26 5.83
C GLY A 158 -9.13 17.60 4.65
N LEU A 159 -10.42 17.37 4.77
CA LEU A 159 -11.28 17.03 3.66
C LEU A 159 -11.61 18.32 2.89
N THR A 160 -10.63 18.80 2.11
CA THR A 160 -10.67 20.11 1.43
C THR A 160 -10.56 20.02 -0.09
N THR A 161 -10.18 18.86 -0.62
CA THR A 161 -10.00 18.64 -2.07
C THR A 161 -11.30 18.10 -2.68
N ALA A 162 -11.58 18.47 -3.93
CA ALA A 162 -12.68 17.90 -4.68
C ALA A 162 -12.51 16.38 -4.88
N ASN A 163 -13.63 15.63 -4.94
CA ASN A 163 -13.66 14.18 -5.14
C ASN A 163 -12.80 13.41 -4.13
N ASN A 164 -12.75 13.91 -2.89
CA ASN A 164 -12.00 13.34 -1.77
C ASN A 164 -12.66 12.11 -1.15
N LEU A 165 -13.84 11.70 -1.61
CA LEU A 165 -14.51 10.48 -1.17
C LEU A 165 -15.01 9.67 -2.37
N LEU A 166 -14.69 8.38 -2.37
CA LEU A 166 -15.11 7.42 -3.38
C LEU A 166 -15.98 6.33 -2.77
N LEU A 167 -17.08 6.00 -3.44
CA LEU A 167 -17.73 4.69 -3.30
C LEU A 167 -17.35 3.84 -4.51
N LEU A 168 -16.82 2.66 -4.25
CA LEU A 168 -16.25 1.75 -5.24
C LEU A 168 -17.02 0.44 -5.21
N ILE A 169 -17.42 -0.05 -6.37
CA ILE A 169 -18.14 -1.32 -6.53
C ILE A 169 -17.36 -2.22 -7.50
N ASN A 170 -17.27 -3.51 -7.19
CA ASN A 170 -16.68 -4.51 -8.07
C ASN A 170 -17.36 -5.87 -7.92
N ASN A 171 -17.20 -6.77 -8.89
CA ASN A 171 -17.64 -8.18 -8.77
C ASN A 171 -16.56 -9.08 -8.16
N SER A 172 -15.37 -8.54 -7.87
CA SER A 172 -14.27 -9.19 -7.16
C SER A 172 -14.07 -8.58 -5.76
N VAL A 173 -13.49 -9.35 -4.84
CA VAL A 173 -13.10 -8.88 -3.50
C VAL A 173 -12.02 -7.80 -3.55
N ILE A 174 -11.26 -7.72 -4.65
CA ILE A 174 -10.28 -6.65 -4.86
C ILE A 174 -11.04 -5.40 -5.31
N VAL A 175 -11.16 -4.43 -4.41
CA VAL A 175 -11.88 -3.17 -4.67
C VAL A 175 -10.97 -1.97 -4.36
N ASN A 176 -10.67 -1.19 -5.40
CA ASN A 176 -9.84 0.01 -5.36
C ASN A 176 -10.17 0.93 -6.55
N GLU A 177 -9.58 2.12 -6.58
CA GLU A 177 -9.79 3.15 -7.60
C GLU A 177 -9.33 2.79 -9.01
N SER A 178 -8.42 1.83 -9.16
CA SER A 178 -7.90 1.35 -10.45
C SER A 178 -8.83 0.31 -11.09
N VAL A 179 -9.36 -0.63 -10.29
CA VAL A 179 -10.25 -1.70 -10.78
C VAL A 179 -11.72 -1.26 -10.81
N SER A 180 -12.11 -0.34 -9.95
CA SER A 180 -13.41 0.34 -9.99
C SER A 180 -13.20 1.75 -10.53
N SER A 181 -12.94 1.83 -11.84
CA SER A 181 -12.50 3.06 -12.53
C SER A 181 -13.55 3.67 -13.47
N ASN A 182 -14.75 3.08 -13.59
CA ASN A 182 -15.83 3.59 -14.42
C ASN A 182 -16.59 4.69 -13.66
N ARG A 183 -16.32 5.95 -14.03
CA ARG A 183 -16.88 7.15 -13.38
C ARG A 183 -18.24 7.53 -13.96
N VAL A 184 -18.81 8.61 -13.42
CA VAL A 184 -20.06 9.23 -13.91
C VAL A 184 -20.03 9.39 -15.43
N GLY A 185 -21.11 8.98 -16.09
CA GLY A 185 -21.25 9.00 -17.54
C GLY A 185 -20.83 7.71 -18.24
N SER A 186 -20.19 6.78 -17.53
CA SER A 186 -19.87 5.45 -18.06
C SER A 186 -21.11 4.56 -18.09
N TYR A 187 -21.19 3.66 -19.07
CA TYR A 187 -22.28 2.68 -19.14
C TYR A 187 -22.26 1.73 -17.91
N TYR A 188 -21.11 1.14 -17.57
CA TYR A 188 -20.99 0.31 -16.37
C TYR A 188 -20.40 1.08 -15.19
N GLN A 189 -21.07 2.15 -14.74
CA GLN A 189 -20.55 3.00 -13.67
C GLN A 189 -20.36 2.19 -12.36
N ASN A 190 -19.13 2.17 -11.84
CA ASN A 190 -18.77 1.45 -10.62
C ASN A 190 -17.90 2.28 -9.66
N GLN A 191 -17.68 3.55 -9.99
CA GLN A 191 -17.02 4.56 -9.17
C GLN A 191 -17.95 5.77 -9.00
N PHE A 192 -18.29 6.10 -7.77
CA PHE A 192 -19.06 7.30 -7.42
C PHE A 192 -18.16 8.23 -6.61
N GLN A 193 -18.09 9.49 -7.03
CA GLN A 193 -17.19 10.48 -6.46
C GLN A 193 -17.99 11.55 -5.74
N PHE A 194 -17.57 11.89 -4.53
CA PHE A 194 -18.20 12.90 -3.68
C PHE A 194 -17.15 13.87 -3.18
N THR A 195 -17.59 15.10 -2.95
CA THR A 195 -16.81 16.10 -2.21
C THR A 195 -17.45 16.28 -0.85
N VAL A 196 -16.68 15.98 0.19
CA VAL A 196 -17.10 16.10 1.59
C VAL A 196 -16.19 17.08 2.34
N THR A 197 -16.68 17.59 3.46
CA THR A 197 -15.92 18.47 4.36
C THR A 197 -15.64 17.77 5.69
N ASN A 198 -14.86 18.41 6.56
CA ASN A 198 -14.59 17.90 7.91
C ASN A 198 -15.86 17.69 8.76
N ALA A 199 -17.03 18.18 8.34
CA ALA A 199 -18.30 17.97 9.04
C ALA A 199 -18.67 16.48 9.21
N ILE A 200 -18.18 15.60 8.32
CA ILE A 200 -18.48 14.16 8.40
C ILE A 200 -17.61 13.42 9.44
N LEU A 201 -16.54 14.05 9.93
CA LEU A 201 -15.56 13.37 10.76
C LEU A 201 -16.18 12.99 12.12
N GLY A 202 -16.05 11.72 12.50
CA GLY A 202 -16.59 11.16 13.74
C GLY A 202 -18.10 10.92 13.75
N ASN A 203 -18.81 11.25 12.67
CA ASN A 203 -20.26 11.10 12.56
C ASN A 203 -20.63 10.03 11.51
N PRO A 204 -21.73 9.28 11.72
CA PRO A 204 -22.30 8.47 10.65
C PRO A 204 -22.62 9.32 9.43
N TYR A 205 -22.10 8.93 8.28
CA TYR A 205 -22.24 9.64 7.03
C TYR A 205 -22.88 8.76 5.97
N THR A 206 -23.82 9.36 5.22
CA THR A 206 -24.49 8.75 4.07
C THR A 206 -24.28 9.65 2.87
N PRO A 207 -23.48 9.23 1.87
CA PRO A 207 -23.36 9.97 0.62
C PRO A 207 -24.70 10.05 -0.09
N ALA A 208 -25.03 11.21 -0.66
CA ALA A 208 -26.26 11.42 -1.43
C ALA A 208 -25.94 11.51 -2.92
N ALA A 209 -26.40 10.54 -3.72
CA ALA A 209 -26.37 10.55 -5.18
C ALA A 209 -27.72 10.94 -5.82
N GLY A 210 -28.69 11.31 -4.99
CA GLY A 210 -30.02 11.79 -5.35
C GLY A 210 -31.05 11.40 -4.29
N THR A 211 -32.30 11.81 -4.51
CA THR A 211 -33.43 11.48 -3.64
C THR A 211 -34.49 10.79 -4.50
N ASP A 212 -35.01 9.66 -4.03
CA ASP A 212 -36.17 9.02 -4.65
C ASP A 212 -37.40 9.90 -4.40
N ALA A 213 -38.02 10.37 -5.48
CA ALA A 213 -39.19 11.25 -5.41
C ALA A 213 -40.44 10.58 -4.81
N SER A 214 -40.52 9.25 -4.86
CA SER A 214 -41.67 8.48 -4.36
C SER A 214 -41.58 8.16 -2.87
N THR A 215 -40.37 7.96 -2.35
CA THR A 215 -40.13 7.58 -0.95
C THR A 215 -39.47 8.70 -0.12
N GLY A 216 -38.94 9.73 -0.76
CA GLY A 216 -38.17 10.80 -0.13
C GLY A 216 -36.79 10.36 0.40
N LYS A 217 -36.39 9.10 0.20
CA LYS A 217 -35.13 8.56 0.72
C LYS A 217 -33.95 8.93 -0.16
N THR A 218 -32.82 9.23 0.47
CA THR A 218 -31.55 9.44 -0.21
C THR A 218 -30.86 8.12 -0.50
N PHE A 219 -30.32 7.98 -1.70
CA PHE A 219 -29.50 6.84 -2.11
C PHE A 219 -28.04 7.27 -2.29
N SER A 220 -27.10 6.36 -2.08
CA SER A 220 -25.67 6.65 -2.22
C SER A 220 -25.14 6.36 -3.61
N PHE A 221 -25.82 5.52 -4.38
CA PHE A 221 -25.55 5.35 -5.81
C PHE A 221 -26.82 4.94 -6.55
N ASN A 222 -26.97 5.40 -7.79
CA ASN A 222 -28.14 5.08 -8.60
C ASN A 222 -27.90 3.77 -9.36
N PHE A 223 -28.61 2.69 -8.98
CA PHE A 223 -28.48 1.40 -9.64
C PHE A 223 -28.69 1.45 -11.16
N SER A 224 -29.60 2.30 -11.65
CA SER A 224 -29.82 2.42 -13.10
C SER A 224 -28.57 2.92 -13.84
N LYS A 225 -27.72 3.73 -13.19
CA LYS A 225 -26.44 4.18 -13.77
C LYS A 225 -25.38 3.10 -13.76
N THR A 226 -25.47 2.14 -12.84
CA THR A 226 -24.48 1.06 -12.75
C THR A 226 -24.59 0.06 -13.90
N HIS A 227 -25.81 -0.15 -14.40
CA HIS A 227 -26.17 -1.23 -15.34
C HIS A 227 -25.65 -2.60 -14.90
N LEU A 228 -25.40 -2.78 -13.61
CA LEU A 228 -24.96 -4.05 -13.05
C LEU A 228 -26.16 -4.99 -12.99
N PRO A 229 -26.03 -6.24 -13.47
CA PRO A 229 -27.07 -7.23 -13.29
C PRO A 229 -27.28 -7.52 -11.80
N LYS A 230 -28.42 -8.14 -11.50
CA LYS A 230 -28.68 -8.68 -10.16
C LYS A 230 -27.61 -9.70 -9.80
N GLY A 231 -27.11 -9.68 -8.57
CA GLY A 231 -26.03 -10.56 -8.16
C GLY A 231 -25.30 -10.10 -6.90
N GLU A 232 -24.24 -10.84 -6.55
CA GLU A 232 -23.33 -10.49 -5.46
C GLU A 232 -22.22 -9.56 -5.94
N TYR A 233 -21.96 -8.52 -5.16
CA TYR A 233 -20.93 -7.52 -5.43
C TYR A 233 -20.19 -7.16 -4.15
N TYR A 234 -19.06 -6.48 -4.33
CA TYR A 234 -18.21 -5.98 -3.27
C TYR A 234 -18.18 -4.45 -3.32
N LEU A 235 -18.30 -3.82 -2.15
CA LEU A 235 -18.27 -2.38 -1.98
C LEU A 235 -17.13 -1.97 -1.06
N ARG A 236 -16.47 -0.86 -1.40
CA ARG A 236 -15.44 -0.25 -0.56
C ARG A 236 -15.55 1.27 -0.62
N VAL A 237 -15.25 1.93 0.50
CA VAL A 237 -15.16 3.39 0.58
C VAL A 237 -13.69 3.79 0.61
N ALA A 238 -13.35 4.88 -0.08
CA ALA A 238 -12.01 5.45 -0.05
C ALA A 238 -12.06 6.95 0.26
N VAL A 239 -11.18 7.45 1.12
CA VAL A 239 -11.09 8.87 1.50
C VAL A 239 -9.66 9.40 1.30
N LEU A 240 -9.55 10.60 0.74
CA LEU A 240 -8.29 11.30 0.47
C LEU A 240 -8.31 12.70 1.10
N GLY A 241 -7.43 12.95 2.06
CA GLY A 241 -7.28 14.29 2.65
C GLY A 241 -6.18 15.12 2.00
N SER A 242 -6.18 16.43 2.23
CA SER A 242 -5.00 17.26 1.94
C SER A 242 -3.81 16.81 2.79
N GLY A 243 -2.64 16.64 2.18
CA GLY A 243 -1.45 16.15 2.91
C GLY A 243 -1.43 14.64 3.18
N SER A 244 -2.36 13.86 2.60
CA SER A 244 -2.41 12.40 2.74
C SER A 244 -1.48 11.63 1.78
N ASN A 245 -0.33 12.22 1.43
CA ASN A 245 0.61 11.69 0.42
C ASN A 245 0.00 11.42 -0.97
N GLY A 246 -1.19 11.96 -1.25
CA GLY A 246 -1.93 11.65 -2.48
C GLY A 246 -2.45 10.20 -2.51
N LYS A 247 -2.60 9.56 -1.35
CA LYS A 247 -3.03 8.16 -1.21
C LYS A 247 -4.35 8.07 -0.43
N TYR A 248 -5.25 7.24 -0.91
CA TYR A 248 -6.52 6.97 -0.22
C TYR A 248 -6.33 6.07 0.99
N ASN A 249 -7.02 6.38 2.09
CA ASN A 249 -7.38 5.41 3.12
C ASN A 249 -8.66 4.68 2.71
N TYR A 250 -8.75 3.39 3.00
CA TYR A 250 -9.90 2.56 2.62
C TYR A 250 -10.69 2.08 3.83
N SER A 251 -11.95 1.74 3.60
CA SER A 251 -12.73 0.90 4.52
C SER A 251 -12.38 -0.58 4.30
N PRO A 252 -12.78 -1.48 5.22
CA PRO A 252 -12.96 -2.88 4.89
C PRO A 252 -13.86 -3.05 3.66
N VAL A 253 -13.62 -4.12 2.89
CA VAL A 253 -14.49 -4.53 1.78
C VAL A 253 -15.71 -5.23 2.35
N VAL A 254 -16.91 -4.85 1.90
CA VAL A 254 -18.16 -5.51 2.29
C VAL A 254 -18.81 -6.14 1.07
N LYS A 255 -19.38 -7.34 1.26
CA LYS A 255 -20.22 -7.98 0.26
C LYS A 255 -21.66 -7.45 0.38
N PHE A 256 -22.32 -7.21 -0.74
CA PHE A 256 -23.73 -6.87 -0.80
C PHE A 256 -24.41 -7.50 -2.03
N THR A 257 -25.73 -7.51 -2.05
CA THR A 257 -26.53 -8.08 -3.14
C THR A 257 -27.34 -6.99 -3.83
N ILE A 258 -27.27 -6.97 -5.16
CA ILE A 258 -28.18 -6.20 -6.02
C ILE A 258 -29.39 -7.08 -6.30
N ARG A 259 -30.58 -6.64 -5.88
CA ARG A 259 -31.83 -7.40 -5.95
C ARG A 259 -32.69 -7.07 -7.17
#